data_AF-A0A7V5YGP5-F1
#
_entry.id   AF-A0A7V5YGP5-F1
#
_cell.length_a   1.000
_cell.length_b   1.000
_cell.length_c   1.000
_cell.angle_alpha   90.00
_cell.angle_beta   90.00
_cell.angle_gamma   90.00
#
_symmetry.space_group_name_H-M   'P 1'
#
loop_
_entity.id
_entity.type
_entity.pdbx_description
1 polymer ?
#
loop_
_entity_poly.entity_id
_entity_poly.type
_entity_poly.pdbx_seq_one_letter_code
_entity_poly.pdbx_strand_id
1 'polypeptide(L)'
;MESHDVQDLREVLEVVSDKVPALLRGLRDVLYSKESAENMAESVGTFYKRLVESGIPKEDALEMARGYMINLRDIMGKKGINIGDFTRRHDDDDEGDEN
;
A
#
# COMPACT_ATOMS: atom_id res chain seq x y z
N MET A 1 34.56 16.02 -26.28
CA MET A 1 33.48 16.46 -25.38
C MET A 1 32.53 15.32 -25.01
N GLU A 2 32.39 14.25 -25.81
CA GLU A 2 31.47 13.12 -25.53
C GLU A 2 31.76 12.27 -24.27
N SER A 3 32.97 12.24 -23.72
CA SER A 3 33.29 11.35 -22.59
C SER A 3 32.78 11.86 -21.23
N HIS A 4 32.57 13.18 -21.10
CA HIS A 4 32.13 13.80 -19.85
C HIS A 4 30.63 13.56 -19.63
N ASP A 5 29.80 13.74 -20.66
CA ASP A 5 28.35 13.52 -20.58
C ASP A 5 27.99 12.08 -20.15
N VAL A 6 28.77 11.08 -20.60
CA VAL A 6 28.53 9.68 -20.23
C VAL A 6 28.95 9.39 -18.78
N GLN A 7 29.99 10.06 -18.28
CA GLN A 7 30.42 9.92 -16.88
C GLN A 7 29.43 10.59 -15.94
N ASP A 8 29.00 11.81 -16.26
CA ASP A 8 28.03 12.57 -15.46
C ASP A 8 26.67 11.84 -15.44
N LEU A 9 26.24 11.27 -16.57
CA LEU A 9 25.03 10.43 -16.63
C LEU A 9 25.18 9.17 -15.79
N ARG A 10 26.34 8.52 -15.81
CA ARG A 10 26.61 7.31 -15.01
C ARG A 10 26.53 7.60 -13.51
N GLU A 11 27.07 8.74 -13.08
CA GLU A 11 27.07 9.15 -11.68
C GLU A 11 25.64 9.46 -11.19
N VAL A 12 24.84 10.13 -12.04
CA VAL A 12 23.41 10.35 -11.77
C VAL A 12 22.64 9.03 -11.69
N LEU A 13 22.89 8.09 -12.61
CA LEU A 13 22.23 6.79 -12.61
C LEU A 13 22.63 5.92 -11.40
N GLU A 14 23.88 5.99 -10.94
CA GLU A 14 24.31 5.35 -9.69
C GLU A 14 23.51 5.89 -8.50
N VAL A 15 23.43 7.22 -8.35
CA VAL A 15 22.66 7.85 -7.27
C VAL A 15 21.18 7.46 -7.33
N VAL A 16 20.57 7.44 -8.52
CA VAL A 16 19.17 7.01 -8.69
C VAL A 16 19.01 5.54 -8.31
N SER A 17 19.93 4.67 -8.73
CA SER A 17 19.90 3.24 -8.44
C SER A 17 20.06 2.92 -6.95
N ASP A 18 20.71 3.79 -6.17
CA ASP A 18 20.83 3.65 -4.72
C ASP A 18 19.63 4.24 -3.95
N LYS A 19 19.17 5.43 -4.35
CA LYS A 19 18.13 6.16 -3.62
C LYS A 19 16.75 5.60 -3.86
N VAL A 20 16.43 5.15 -5.07
CA VAL A 20 15.09 4.62 -5.41
C VAL A 20 14.76 3.36 -4.60
N PRO A 21 15.64 2.32 -4.50
CA PRO A 21 15.37 1.15 -3.66
C PRO A 21 15.31 1.46 -2.16
N ALA A 22 16.06 2.45 -1.67
CA ALA A 22 16.00 2.86 -0.27
C ALA A 22 14.67 3.56 0.06
N LEU A 23 14.16 4.40 -0.84
CA LEU A 23 12.85 5.03 -0.71
C LEU A 23 11.71 4.01 -0.75
N LEU A 24 11.79 2.99 -1.62
CA LEU A 24 10.81 1.90 -1.66
C LEU A 24 10.79 1.07 -0.36
N ARG A 25 11.97 0.82 0.25
CA ARG A 25 12.07 0.16 1.56
C ARG A 25 11.47 1.03 2.67
N GLY A 26 11.76 2.34 2.69
CA GLY A 26 11.16 3.28 3.63
C GLY A 26 9.63 3.36 3.49
N LEU A 27 9.11 3.40 2.26
CA LEU A 27 7.67 3.39 1.98
C LEU A 27 7.01 2.09 2.46
N ARG A 28 7.66 0.93 2.25
CA ARG A 28 7.20 -0.36 2.79
C ARG A 28 7.11 -0.32 4.31
N ASP A 29 8.15 0.17 4.99
CA ASP A 29 8.20 0.19 6.45
C ASP A 29 7.19 1.17 7.07
N VAL A 30 6.80 2.22 6.32
CA VAL A 30 5.70 3.14 6.68
C VAL A 30 4.32 2.52 6.44
N LEU A 31 4.14 1.77 5.35
CA LEU A 31 2.87 1.10 5.03
C LEU A 31 2.65 -0.19 5.85
N TYR A 32 3.71 -0.79 6.38
CA TYR A 32 3.72 -2.00 7.19
C TYR A 32 4.60 -1.83 8.43
N SER A 33 4.21 -0.95 9.36
CA SER A 33 4.91 -0.86 10.65
C SER A 33 5.04 -2.27 11.28
N LYS A 34 6.17 -2.56 11.93
CA LYS A 34 6.45 -3.88 12.53
C LYS A 34 5.29 -4.35 13.43
N GLU A 35 4.76 -3.45 14.23
CA GLU A 35 3.61 -3.68 15.11
C GLU A 35 2.33 -4.01 14.32
N SER A 36 2.04 -3.31 13.23
CA SER A 36 0.89 -3.61 12.38
C SER A 36 1.02 -4.96 11.67
N ALA A 37 2.24 -5.34 11.28
CA ALA A 37 2.52 -6.65 10.70
C ALA A 37 2.34 -7.78 11.74
N GLU A 38 2.80 -7.57 12.97
CA GLU A 38 2.61 -8.52 14.09
C GLU A 38 1.12 -8.70 14.42
N ASN A 39 0.37 -7.61 14.59
CA ASN A 39 -1.06 -7.64 14.86
C ASN A 39 -1.86 -8.32 13.72
N MET A 40 -1.46 -8.08 12.47
CA MET A 40 -2.07 -8.73 11.31
C MET A 40 -1.79 -10.24 11.29
N ALA A 41 -0.55 -10.65 11.55
CA ALA A 41 -0.18 -12.06 11.59
C ALA A 41 -0.92 -12.81 12.71
N GLU A 42 -1.05 -12.21 13.89
CA GLU A 42 -1.81 -12.76 15.01
C GLU A 42 -3.30 -12.92 14.66
N SER A 43 -3.90 -11.90 14.05
CA SER A 43 -5.30 -11.91 13.64
C SER A 43 -5.59 -13.02 12.61
N VAL A 44 -4.77 -13.11 11.55
CA VAL A 44 -4.93 -14.14 10.51
C VAL A 44 -4.68 -15.54 11.07
N GLY A 45 -3.66 -15.71 11.91
CA GLY A 45 -3.33 -16.99 12.54
C GLY A 45 -4.41 -17.47 13.50
N THR A 46 -4.98 -16.56 14.29
CA THR A 46 -6.10 -16.86 15.19
C THR A 46 -7.34 -17.24 14.40
N PHE A 47 -7.67 -16.50 13.34
CA PHE A 47 -8.80 -16.81 12.46
C PHE A 47 -8.67 -18.22 11.86
N TYR A 48 -7.51 -18.56 11.26
CA TYR A 48 -7.25 -19.90 10.74
C TYR A 48 -7.43 -21.00 11.80
N LYS A 49 -6.84 -20.83 12.99
CA LYS A 49 -6.96 -21.80 14.09
C LYS A 49 -8.42 -22.05 14.46
N ARG A 50 -9.23 -21.00 14.59
CA ARG A 50 -10.65 -21.11 14.93
C ARG A 50 -11.47 -21.82 13.85
N LEU A 51 -11.18 -21.59 12.58
CA LEU A 51 -11.83 -22.31 11.48
C LEU A 51 -11.53 -23.82 11.58
N VAL A 52 -10.27 -24.19 11.76
CA VAL A 52 -9.88 -25.61 11.91
C VAL A 52 -10.50 -26.23 13.16
N GLU A 53 -10.49 -25.53 14.30
CA GLU A 53 -11.12 -25.97 15.55
C GLU A 53 -12.64 -26.17 15.39
N SER A 54 -13.29 -25.38 14.53
CA SER A 54 -14.71 -25.52 14.20
C SER A 54 -15.03 -26.68 13.26
N GLY A 55 -14.02 -27.43 12.80
CA GLY A 55 -14.17 -28.59 11.93
C GLY A 55 -14.07 -28.29 10.43
N ILE A 56 -13.66 -27.08 10.05
CA ILE A 56 -13.41 -26.74 8.64
C ILE A 56 -12.12 -27.45 8.18
N PRO A 57 -12.11 -28.10 6.99
CA PRO A 57 -10.92 -28.70 6.42
C PRO A 57 -9.76 -27.69 6.35
N LYS A 58 -8.53 -28.16 6.59
CA LYS A 58 -7.36 -27.28 6.70
C LYS A 58 -7.11 -26.47 5.43
N GLU A 59 -7.33 -27.09 4.28
CA GLU A 59 -7.15 -26.51 2.95
C GLU A 59 -8.13 -25.34 2.74
N ASP A 60 -9.40 -25.55 3.07
CA ASP A 60 -10.46 -24.55 2.97
C ASP A 60 -10.24 -23.41 3.98
N ALA A 61 -9.88 -23.76 5.23
CA ALA A 61 -9.57 -22.77 6.26
C ALA A 61 -8.38 -21.88 5.87
N LEU A 62 -7.38 -22.46 5.21
CA LEU A 62 -6.21 -21.74 4.71
C LEU A 62 -6.58 -20.81 3.55
N GLU A 63 -7.49 -21.23 2.66
CA GLU A 63 -8.02 -20.38 1.60
C GLU A 63 -8.80 -19.18 2.17
N MET A 64 -9.69 -19.42 3.14
CA MET A 64 -10.43 -18.35 3.82
C MET A 64 -9.51 -17.37 4.54
N ALA A 65 -8.47 -17.86 5.23
CA ALA A 65 -7.49 -17.02 5.91
C ALA A 65 -6.68 -16.16 4.92
N ARG A 66 -6.32 -16.70 3.74
CA ARG A 66 -5.70 -15.93 2.66
C ARG A 66 -6.64 -14.83 2.15
N GLY A 67 -7.91 -15.15 1.92
CA GLY A 67 -8.93 -14.17 1.51
C GLY A 67 -9.10 -13.04 2.53
N TYR A 68 -9.14 -13.38 3.82
CA TYR A 68 -9.20 -12.40 4.91
C TYR A 68 -7.99 -11.46 4.91
N MET A 69 -6.77 -11.98 4.72
CA MET A 69 -5.55 -11.16 4.64
C MET A 69 -5.57 -10.20 3.44
N ILE A 70 -6.02 -10.66 2.27
CA ILE A 70 -6.15 -9.83 1.07
C ILE A 70 -7.13 -8.68 1.32
N ASN A 71 -8.31 -8.97 1.88
CA ASN A 71 -9.30 -7.95 2.22
C ASN A 71 -8.77 -6.94 3.23
N LEU A 72 -8.06 -7.40 4.26
CA LEU A 72 -7.46 -6.53 5.27
C LEU A 72 -6.40 -5.60 4.66
N ARG A 73 -5.55 -6.11 3.76
CA ARG A 73 -4.58 -5.32 3.00
C ARG A 73 -5.27 -4.32 2.09
N ASP A 74 -6.35 -4.71 1.41
CA ASP A 74 -7.08 -3.83 0.52
C ASP A 74 -7.76 -2.69 1.29
N ILE A 75 -8.31 -2.96 2.47
CA ILE A 75 -8.88 -1.93 3.35
C ILE A 75 -7.77 -1.01 3.87
N MET A 76 -6.65 -1.55 4.34
CA MET A 76 -5.54 -0.77 4.87
C MET A 76 -4.84 0.06 3.78
N GLY A 77 -4.70 -0.50 2.57
CA GLY A 77 -4.12 0.16 1.40
C GLY A 77 -5.05 1.20 0.76
N LYS A 78 -6.37 0.99 0.78
CA LYS A 78 -7.36 2.00 0.36
C LYS A 78 -7.54 3.13 1.37
N LYS A 79 -7.07 2.95 2.62
CA LYS A 79 -7.09 3.95 3.68
C LYS A 79 -5.81 4.77 3.76
N GLY A 80 -5.10 4.92 2.63
CA GLY A 80 -4.37 6.15 2.35
C GLY A 80 -5.38 7.25 2.03
N ILE A 81 -5.87 7.91 3.07
CA ILE A 81 -6.90 8.96 2.98
C ILE A 81 -6.41 10.08 2.04
N ASN A 82 -6.95 10.14 0.82
CA ASN A 82 -6.95 11.36 0.01
C ASN A 82 -8.01 12.32 0.58
N ILE A 83 -7.65 13.12 1.60
CA ILE A 83 -8.40 14.30 2.07
C ILE A 83 -8.47 15.41 0.99
N GLY A 84 -8.06 15.14 -0.25
CA GLY A 84 -8.14 16.09 -1.37
C GLY A 84 -9.43 16.02 -2.21
N ASP A 85 -10.25 14.96 -2.06
CA ASP A 85 -11.40 14.72 -2.95
C ASP A 85 -12.77 15.13 -2.37
N PHE A 86 -12.82 15.46 -1.07
CA PHE A 86 -14.09 15.88 -0.43
C PHE A 86 -14.34 17.40 -0.49
N THR A 87 -13.33 18.21 -0.84
CA THR A 87 -13.42 19.68 -0.86
C THR A 87 -13.67 20.28 -2.25
N ARG A 88 -13.87 19.47 -3.30
CA ARG A 88 -13.95 19.97 -4.69
C ARG A 88 -15.29 19.71 -5.41
N ARG A 89 -16.37 19.48 -4.66
CA ARG A 89 -17.73 19.23 -5.22
C ARG A 89 -18.79 20.23 -4.75
N HIS A 90 -18.40 21.48 -4.45
CA HIS A 90 -19.38 22.47 -3.98
C HIS A 90 -19.08 23.93 -4.38
N ASP A 91 -18.52 24.18 -5.57
CA ASP A 91 -18.29 25.56 -6.05
C ASP A 91 -18.34 25.69 -7.60
N ASP A 92 -19.24 24.96 -8.29
CA ASP A 92 -19.45 25.12 -9.74
C ASP A 92 -20.94 25.19 -10.11
N ASP A 93 -21.79 25.73 -9.23
CA ASP A 93 -23.14 26.14 -9.60
C ASP A 93 -23.26 27.66 -9.36
N ASP A 94 -23.52 28.37 -10.47
CA ASP A 94 -24.19 29.69 -10.53
C ASP A 94 -23.31 30.96 -10.66
N GLU A 95 -22.50 31.04 -11.72
CA GLU A 95 -22.29 32.34 -12.40
C GLU A 95 -22.38 32.15 -13.92
N GLY A 96 -23.46 32.64 -14.53
CA GLY A 96 -23.52 32.84 -15.98
C GLY A 96 -24.92 32.88 -16.58
N ASP A 97 -25.73 33.88 -16.26
CA ASP A 97 -26.78 34.36 -17.17
C ASP A 97 -26.56 35.85 -17.45
N GLU A 98 -25.79 36.10 -18.52
CA GLU A 98 -25.76 37.38 -19.22
C GLU A 98 -27.00 37.48 -20.12
N ASN A 99 -27.81 38.53 -19.95
CA ASN A 99 -28.51 39.26 -21.02
C ASN A 99 -28.92 40.66 -20.56
#